data_AF-A0A350CI42-F1
#
_entry.id   AF-A0A350CI42-F1
#
_cell.length_a   1.000
_cell.length_b   1.000
_cell.length_c   1.000
_cell.angle_alpha   90.00
_cell.angle_beta   90.00
_cell.angle_gamma   90.00
#
_symmetry.space_group_name_H-M   'P 1'
#
loop_
_entity.id
_entity.type
_entity.pdbx_description
1 polymer ?
#
loop_
_entity_poly.entity_id
_entity_poly.type
_entity_poly.pdbx_seq_one_letter_code
_entity_poly.pdbx_strand_id
1 'polypeptide(L)'
;MLSQEIRNARGGQYGLRVRAGVGSGDAEWQRRLLEGFRFRLVLYRFQNMQKDPRAIQELASVEFRPQPGEVREFVLERFLGSTTPGANFSIGCGLGVLIVAESTRAVEVGAGSGGVLLRLHGVELSFSPRQRDDTVTV
;
A
#
# COMPACT_ATOMS: atom_id res chain seq x y z
N MET A 1 10.22 -1.59 -3.55
CA MET A 1 9.09 -1.44 -2.60
C MET A 1 9.29 -0.19 -1.76
N LEU A 2 8.22 0.48 -1.35
CA LEU A 2 8.22 1.53 -0.33
C LEU A 2 7.25 1.13 0.77
N SER A 3 7.74 0.99 2.00
CA SER A 3 6.96 0.52 3.15
C SER A 3 7.07 1.51 4.31
N GLN A 4 5.99 1.66 5.05
CA GLN A 4 5.91 2.51 6.24
C GLN A 4 5.10 1.79 7.34
N GLU A 5 5.69 1.67 8.53
CA GLU A 5 4.97 1.23 9.72
C GLU A 5 3.97 2.31 10.18
N ILE A 6 2.77 1.86 10.57
CA ILE A 6 1.77 2.69 11.23
C ILE A 6 2.03 2.65 12.74
N ARG A 7 2.46 3.77 13.32
CA ARG A 7 2.61 3.90 14.77
C ARG A 7 1.25 3.99 15.44
N ASN A 8 1.14 3.45 16.66
CA ASN A 8 -0.09 3.49 17.46
C ASN A 8 -1.31 2.92 16.75
N ALA A 9 -1.17 1.81 16.02
CA ALA A 9 -2.27 1.14 15.33
C ALA A 9 -3.43 0.78 16.30
N ARG A 10 -4.67 1.03 15.86
CA ARG A 10 -5.93 0.77 16.59
C ARG A 10 -6.99 0.16 15.67
N GLY A 11 -8.09 -0.31 16.25
CA GLY A 11 -9.24 -0.73 15.47
C GLY A 11 -9.98 0.47 14.85
N GLY A 12 -10.24 0.44 13.54
CA GLY A 12 -10.92 1.52 12.84
C GLY A 12 -10.81 1.43 11.31
N GLN A 13 -11.26 2.48 10.63
CA GLN A 13 -11.14 2.64 9.20
C GLN A 13 -9.76 3.20 8.85
N TYR A 14 -9.05 2.51 7.96
CA TYR A 14 -7.77 2.96 7.40
C TYR A 14 -7.97 3.34 5.93
N GLY A 15 -7.34 4.44 5.52
CA GLY A 15 -7.29 4.89 4.12
C GLY A 15 -5.87 5.25 3.71
N LEU A 16 -5.37 4.63 2.65
CA LEU A 16 -4.11 4.97 2.00
C LEU A 16 -4.41 5.57 0.64
N ARG A 17 -4.04 6.84 0.44
CA ARG A 17 -4.14 7.55 -0.84
C ARG A 17 -2.75 7.81 -1.38
N VAL A 18 -2.54 7.46 -2.64
CA VAL A 18 -1.27 7.64 -3.34
C VAL A 18 -1.51 8.40 -4.62
N ARG A 19 -0.88 9.56 -4.76
CA ARG A 19 -0.80 10.29 -6.02
C ARG A 19 0.45 9.86 -6.76
N ALA A 20 0.28 9.22 -7.91
CA ALA A 20 1.40 8.70 -8.69
C ALA A 20 1.20 8.87 -10.20
N GLY A 21 2.32 8.92 -10.91
CA GLY A 21 2.40 8.94 -12.37
C GLY A 21 3.63 8.20 -12.86
N VAL A 22 3.74 8.04 -14.18
CA VAL A 22 4.94 7.45 -14.80
C VAL A 22 5.98 8.54 -15.02
N GLY A 23 7.25 8.26 -14.70
CA GLY A 23 8.34 9.21 -14.79
C GLY A 23 8.97 9.30 -16.20
N SER A 24 10.21 9.79 -16.25
CA SER A 24 10.95 10.06 -17.49
C SER A 24 11.28 8.78 -18.27
N GLY A 25 11.32 8.91 -19.59
CA GLY A 25 11.57 7.86 -20.57
C GLY A 25 10.81 8.17 -21.85
N ASP A 26 11.14 7.51 -22.95
CA ASP A 26 10.31 7.56 -24.15
C ASP A 26 9.02 6.72 -23.96
N ALA A 27 8.04 6.94 -24.84
CA ALA A 27 6.73 6.29 -24.76
C ALA A 27 6.82 4.76 -24.88
N GLU A 28 7.80 4.25 -25.63
CA GLU A 28 7.97 2.81 -25.81
C GLU A 28 8.52 2.16 -24.54
N TRP A 29 9.53 2.79 -23.92
CA TRP A 29 10.10 2.38 -22.65
C TRP A 29 9.04 2.38 -21.54
N GLN A 30 8.25 3.45 -21.45
CA GLN A 30 7.16 3.57 -20.49
C GLN A 30 6.13 2.44 -20.67
N ARG A 31 5.72 2.18 -21.92
CA ARG A 31 4.80 1.08 -22.24
C ARG A 31 5.35 -0.29 -21.83
N ARG A 32 6.59 -0.61 -22.23
CA ARG A 32 7.25 -1.90 -21.93
C ARG A 32 7.36 -2.14 -20.43
N LEU A 33 7.58 -1.10 -19.64
CA LEU A 33 7.60 -1.24 -18.19
C LEU A 33 6.21 -1.39 -17.58
N LEU A 34 5.23 -0.62 -18.02
CA LEU A 34 3.84 -0.79 -17.57
C LEU A 34 3.25 -2.16 -17.92
N GLU A 35 3.74 -2.81 -18.98
CA GLU A 35 3.40 -4.20 -19.32
C GLU A 35 4.13 -5.22 -18.44
N GLY A 36 5.36 -4.89 -18.01
CA GLY A 36 6.23 -5.78 -17.24
C GLY A 36 6.08 -5.70 -15.72
N PHE A 37 5.26 -4.77 -15.21
CA PHE A 37 5.11 -4.54 -13.78
C PHE A 37 3.64 -4.49 -13.36
N ARG A 38 3.35 -5.13 -12.23
CA ARG A 38 2.11 -4.98 -11.46
C ARG A 38 2.36 -4.02 -10.31
N PHE A 39 1.48 -3.05 -10.10
CA PHE A 39 1.58 -2.13 -8.97
C PHE A 39 0.44 -2.36 -7.98
N ARG A 40 0.76 -2.42 -6.69
CA ARG A 40 -0.25 -2.59 -5.65
C ARG A 40 -0.02 -1.63 -4.50
N LEU A 41 -1.14 -1.15 -3.95
CA LEU A 41 -1.19 -0.59 -2.61
C LEU A 41 -1.58 -1.73 -1.67
N VAL A 42 -0.89 -1.85 -0.54
CA VAL A 42 -1.08 -2.95 0.40
C VAL A 42 -1.15 -2.40 1.82
N LEU A 43 -2.16 -2.82 2.57
CA LEU A 43 -2.24 -2.70 4.02
C LEU A 43 -1.93 -4.07 4.61
N TYR A 44 -0.97 -4.13 5.53
CA TYR A 44 -0.44 -5.39 6.03
C TYR A 44 -0.19 -5.36 7.53
N ARG A 45 0.06 -6.54 8.11
CA ARG A 45 0.70 -6.69 9.42
C ARG A 45 2.04 -7.38 9.32
N PHE A 46 2.97 -7.02 10.21
CA PHE A 46 4.26 -7.71 10.30
C PHE A 46 4.06 -9.14 10.81
N GLN A 47 4.78 -10.10 10.22
CA GLN A 47 4.73 -11.49 10.67
C GLN A 47 5.42 -11.70 12.01
N ASN A 48 6.40 -10.86 12.36
CA ASN A 48 7.17 -10.98 13.59
C ASN A 48 7.68 -9.62 14.10
N MET A 49 8.31 -9.63 15.28
CA MET A 49 8.81 -8.43 15.96
C MET A 49 10.06 -7.81 15.31
N GLN A 50 10.73 -8.49 14.37
CA GLN A 50 11.80 -7.88 13.58
C GLN A 50 11.25 -6.86 12.57
N LYS A 51 9.93 -6.91 12.31
CA LYS A 51 9.22 -6.01 11.42
C LYS A 51 9.84 -5.91 10.02
N ASP A 52 10.26 -7.04 9.47
CA ASP A 52 10.76 -7.10 8.09
C ASP A 52 9.59 -6.85 7.11
N PRO A 53 9.61 -5.76 6.32
CA PRO A 53 8.55 -5.46 5.37
C PRO A 53 8.51 -6.41 4.17
N ARG A 54 9.48 -7.34 4.05
CA ARG A 54 9.47 -8.43 3.08
C ARG A 54 8.73 -9.67 3.60
N ALA A 55 8.50 -9.76 4.92
CA ALA A 55 7.81 -10.85 5.59
C ALA A 55 6.53 -10.31 6.26
N ILE A 56 5.49 -10.16 5.45
CA ILE A 56 4.22 -9.53 5.85
C ILE A 56 3.04 -10.50 5.69
N GLN A 57 1.96 -10.23 6.41
CA GLN A 57 0.65 -10.79 6.12
C GLN A 57 -0.22 -9.67 5.54
N GLU A 58 -0.65 -9.82 4.29
CA GLU A 58 -1.54 -8.86 3.64
C GLU A 58 -2.93 -8.89 4.29
N LEU A 59 -3.47 -7.70 4.58
CA LEU A 59 -4.81 -7.52 5.15
C LEU A 59 -5.80 -6.95 4.13
N ALA A 60 -5.29 -6.13 3.21
CA ALA A 60 -6.00 -5.66 2.04
C ALA A 60 -4.99 -5.19 0.98
N SER A 61 -5.37 -5.30 -0.29
CA SER A 61 -4.60 -4.73 -1.38
C SER A 61 -5.50 -4.26 -2.51
N VAL A 62 -5.05 -3.25 -3.24
CA VAL A 62 -5.66 -2.86 -4.51
C VAL A 62 -4.57 -2.74 -5.56
N GLU A 63 -4.81 -3.33 -6.73
CA GLU A 63 -3.95 -3.12 -7.90
C GLU A 63 -4.26 -1.76 -8.50
N PHE A 64 -3.21 -1.04 -8.92
CA PHE A 64 -3.37 0.22 -9.61
C PHE A 64 -2.46 0.29 -10.84
N ARG A 65 -2.79 1.17 -11.78
CA ARG A 65 -2.00 1.37 -12.99
C ARG A 65 -1.75 2.87 -13.21
N PRO A 66 -0.52 3.36 -13.00
CA PRO A 66 -0.17 4.74 -13.35
C PRO A 66 -0.18 4.90 -14.88
N GLN A 67 -0.40 6.12 -15.35
CA GLN A 67 -0.41 6.44 -16.78
C GLN A 67 0.73 7.41 -17.12
N PRO A 68 1.32 7.30 -18.34
CA PRO A 68 2.25 8.30 -18.84
C PRO A 68 1.61 9.68 -18.95
N GLY A 69 2.34 10.72 -18.54
CA GLY A 69 1.91 12.11 -18.68
C GLY A 69 0.85 12.57 -17.67
N GLU A 70 0.31 11.68 -16.84
CA GLU A 70 -0.75 11.99 -15.88
C GLU A 70 -0.38 11.60 -14.45
N VAL A 71 -0.73 12.48 -13.50
CA VAL A 71 -0.70 12.18 -12.07
C VAL A 71 -2.11 11.82 -11.63
N ARG A 72 -2.32 10.57 -11.22
CA ARG A 72 -3.61 10.07 -10.76
C ARG A 72 -3.55 9.68 -9.29
N GLU A 73 -4.70 9.74 -8.63
CA GLU A 73 -4.86 9.25 -7.26
C GLU A 73 -5.36 7.79 -7.27
N PHE A 74 -4.78 7.00 -6.37
CA PHE A 74 -5.13 5.61 -6.13
C PHE A 74 -5.39 5.41 -4.64
N VAL A 75 -6.47 4.70 -4.31
CA VAL A 75 -6.98 4.63 -2.93
C VAL A 75 -7.17 3.18 -2.50
N LEU A 76 -6.66 2.85 -1.32
CA LEU A 76 -6.96 1.62 -0.58
C LEU A 76 -7.65 1.99 0.72
N GLU A 77 -8.88 1.51 0.91
CA GLU A 77 -9.65 1.70 2.14
C GLU A 77 -10.01 0.35 2.76
N ARG A 78 -9.84 0.25 4.09
CA ARG A 78 -10.16 -0.99 4.80
C ARG A 78 -10.51 -0.71 6.26
N PHE A 79 -11.65 -1.24 6.69
CA PHE A 79 -11.95 -1.35 8.10
C PHE A 79 -11.16 -2.51 8.71
N LEU A 80 -10.40 -2.21 9.76
CA LEU A 80 -9.65 -3.16 10.55
C LEU A 80 -10.15 -3.08 11.99
N GLY A 81 -11.09 -3.94 12.36
CA GLY A 81 -11.67 -3.95 13.69
C GLY A 81 -12.46 -5.24 13.92
N SER A 82 -12.79 -5.53 15.17
CA SER A 82 -13.72 -6.62 15.46
C SER A 82 -15.13 -6.21 15.04
N THR A 83 -15.78 -7.01 14.22
CA THR A 83 -17.22 -6.86 13.92
C THR A 83 -18.10 -7.60 14.92
N THR A 84 -17.50 -8.41 15.81
CA THR A 84 -18.21 -9.19 16.83
C THR A 84 -18.12 -8.50 18.20
N PRO A 85 -19.25 -8.33 18.91
CA PRO A 85 -19.25 -7.83 20.28
C PRO A 85 -18.31 -8.64 21.19
N GLY A 86 -17.51 -7.97 22.02
CA GLY A 86 -16.58 -8.61 22.96
C GLY A 86 -15.29 -9.18 22.37
N ALA A 87 -15.14 -9.26 21.04
CA ALA A 87 -13.90 -9.70 20.42
C ALA A 87 -12.92 -8.55 20.19
N ASN A 88 -11.64 -8.78 20.45
CA ASN A 88 -10.56 -7.81 20.24
C ASN A 88 -10.02 -7.87 18.81
N PHE A 89 -9.74 -6.72 18.21
CA PHE A 89 -8.99 -6.66 16.96
C PHE A 89 -7.50 -6.88 17.26
N SER A 90 -6.93 -7.97 16.73
CA SER A 90 -5.50 -8.22 16.86
C SER A 90 -4.71 -7.44 15.81
N ILE A 91 -3.88 -6.50 16.26
CA ILE A 91 -2.91 -5.78 15.43
C ILE A 91 -1.63 -6.58 15.14
N GLY A 92 -1.45 -7.75 15.80
CA GLY A 92 -0.25 -8.57 15.69
C GLY A 92 1.03 -7.81 16.08
N CYS A 93 2.10 -8.00 15.30
CA CYS A 93 3.40 -7.34 15.51
C CYS A 93 3.47 -5.91 14.95
N GLY A 94 2.32 -5.28 14.70
CA GLY A 94 2.19 -3.95 14.11
C GLY A 94 1.63 -3.98 12.69
N LEU A 95 1.09 -2.83 12.27
CA LEU A 95 0.52 -2.63 10.93
C LEU A 95 1.44 -1.76 10.07
N GLY A 96 1.34 -1.90 8.77
CA GLY A 96 2.05 -1.07 7.82
C GLY A 96 1.31 -0.92 6.51
N VAL A 97 1.74 0.08 5.74
CA VAL A 97 1.35 0.27 4.34
C VAL A 97 2.54 0.07 3.43
N LEU A 98 2.27 -0.44 2.22
CA LEU A 98 3.27 -0.78 1.23
C LEU A 98 2.78 -0.36 -0.15
N ILE A 99 3.67 0.29 -0.90
CA ILE A 99 3.54 0.50 -2.35
C ILE A 99 4.55 -0.44 -3.00
N VAL A 100 4.06 -1.38 -3.79
CA VAL A 100 4.89 -2.42 -4.41
C VAL A 100 4.78 -2.33 -5.94
N ALA A 101 5.91 -2.49 -6.60
CA ALA A 101 6.02 -2.74 -8.02
C ALA A 101 6.63 -4.14 -8.16
N GLU A 102 5.87 -5.08 -8.70
CA GLU A 102 6.24 -6.47 -8.86
C GLU A 102 6.49 -6.73 -10.34
N SER A 103 7.67 -7.26 -10.65
CA SER A 103 7.94 -7.66 -12.02
C SER A 103 7.10 -8.90 -12.37
N THR A 104 6.36 -8.84 -13.47
CA THR A 104 5.54 -9.96 -13.98
C THR A 104 6.33 -10.89 -14.89
N ARG A 105 7.57 -10.52 -15.20
CA ARG A 105 8.53 -11.27 -16.03
C ARG A 105 9.95 -11.15 -15.48
N ALA A 106 10.89 -11.92 -16.00
CA ALA A 106 12.29 -11.62 -15.77
C ALA A 106 12.61 -10.22 -16.35
N VAL A 107 13.21 -9.35 -15.55
CA VAL A 107 13.65 -8.02 -15.97
C VAL A 107 15.16 -7.98 -15.86
N GLU A 108 15.84 -7.89 -17.00
CA GLU A 108 17.25 -7.55 -17.03
C GLU A 108 17.40 -6.04 -16.90
N VAL A 109 17.85 -5.58 -15.74
CA VAL A 109 18.18 -4.17 -15.52
C VAL A 109 19.60 -3.95 -16.06
N GLY A 110 19.71 -3.60 -17.34
CA GLY A 110 20.99 -3.21 -17.92
C GLY A 110 21.53 -1.94 -17.24
N ALA A 111 22.82 -1.93 -16.92
CA ALA A 111 23.50 -0.74 -16.42
C ALA A 111 23.57 0.30 -17.56
N GLY A 112 22.60 1.21 -17.65
CA GLY A 112 22.62 2.30 -18.64
C GLY A 112 21.28 2.91 -19.00
N SER A 113 20.15 2.25 -18.74
CA SER A 113 18.83 2.82 -19.03
C SER A 113 18.30 3.60 -17.82
N GLY A 114 18.79 4.83 -17.68
CA GLY A 114 18.24 5.80 -16.73
C GLY A 114 16.77 6.07 -17.07
N GLY A 115 15.85 5.54 -16.25
CA GLY A 115 14.43 5.82 -16.38
C GLY A 115 13.72 5.64 -15.06
N VAL A 116 12.75 6.53 -14.80
CA VAL A 116 11.94 6.50 -13.57
C VAL A 116 10.60 5.88 -13.92
N LEU A 117 10.35 4.65 -13.47
CA LEU A 117 9.10 3.94 -13.75
C LEU A 117 7.89 4.58 -13.05
N LEU A 118 8.02 4.83 -11.75
CA LEU A 118 6.93 5.30 -10.90
C LEU A 118 7.42 6.51 -10.13
N ARG A 119 6.74 7.64 -10.30
CA ARG A 119 6.95 8.84 -9.49
C ARG A 119 5.78 8.98 -8.51
N LEU A 120 6.08 9.00 -7.23
CA LEU A 120 5.12 9.30 -6.18
C LEU A 120 5.13 10.81 -5.94
N HIS A 121 3.97 11.44 -6.11
CA HIS A 121 3.76 12.88 -5.88
C HIS A 121 3.24 13.16 -4.48
N GLY A 122 2.57 12.19 -3.86
CA GLY A 122 2.07 12.30 -2.50
C GLY A 122 1.60 10.94 -1.99
N VAL A 123 1.78 10.73 -0.69
CA VAL A 123 1.29 9.56 0.03
C VAL A 123 0.61 10.07 1.29
N GLU A 124 -0.68 9.76 1.44
CA GLU A 124 -1.48 10.12 2.60
C GLU A 124 -2.00 8.85 3.27
N LEU A 125 -1.83 8.79 4.58
CA LEU A 125 -2.43 7.78 5.44
C LEU A 125 -3.45 8.47 6.36
N SER A 126 -4.69 8.02 6.30
CA SER A 126 -5.78 8.47 7.16
C SER A 126 -6.28 7.33 8.04
N PHE A 127 -6.75 7.69 9.23
CA PHE A 127 -7.34 6.78 10.19
C PHE A 127 -8.58 7.43 10.82
N SER A 128 -9.68 6.69 10.85
CA SER A 128 -10.88 7.04 11.61
C SER A 128 -11.15 5.93 12.62
N PRO A 129 -11.12 6.20 13.93
CA PRO A 129 -11.39 5.19 14.94
C PRO A 129 -12.82 4.66 14.80
N ARG A 130 -13.03 3.39 15.16
CA ARG A 130 -14.39 2.88 15.32
C ARG A 130 -15.12 3.74 16.37
N GLN A 131 -16.30 4.26 16.04
CA GLN A 131 -17.15 4.92 17.02
C GLN A 131 -17.50 3.92 18.13
N ARG A 132 -17.22 4.31 19.37
CA ARG A 132 -17.65 3.57 20.55
C ARG A 132 -19.14 3.82 20.71
N ASP A 133 -19.92 2.76 20.78
CA ASP A 133 -21.31 2.86 21.19
C ASP A 133 -21.33 2.96 22.72
N ASP A 134 -21.50 4.17 23.24
CA ASP A 134 -21.51 4.45 24.68
C ASP A 134 -22.83 4.01 25.34
N THR A 135 -23.79 3.47 24.58
CA THR A 135 -25.08 2.98 25.10
C THR A 135 -25.03 1.51 25.54
N VAL A 136 -23.93 0.80 25.30
CA VAL A 136 -23.76 -0.60 25.71
C VAL A 136 -23.25 -0.68 27.15
N THR A 137 -24.16 -0.86 28.11
CA THR A 137 -23.85 -1.28 29.49
C THR A 137 -23.70 -2.81 29.57
N VAL A 138 -22.59 -3.28 30.17
CA VAL A 138 -22.35 -4.70 30.51
C VAL A 138 -23.05 -5.04 31.81
#